data_AF-A0ABC8TYL4-F1
#
_entry.id   AF-A0ABC8TYL4-F1
#
_cell.length_a   1.000
_cell.length_b   1.000
_cell.length_c   1.000
_cell.angle_alpha   90.00
_cell.angle_beta   90.00
_cell.angle_gamma   90.00
#
_symmetry.space_group_name_H-M   'P 1'
#
loop_
_entity.id
_entity.type
_entity.pdbx_description
1 polymer ?
#
loop_
_entity_poly.entity_id
_entity_poly.type
_entity_poly.pdbx_seq_one_letter_code
_entity_poly.pdbx_strand_id
1 'polypeptide(L)' 'MEKQMFGREAAKVLDYVECFPDGYRKGVKIAEACANVAIEGFPTWVINGQVLSGEKELPELATLSGFEFEDLSKSN' A
#
# COMPACT_ATOMS: atom_id res chain seq x y z
N MET A 1 4.08 5.19 -7.59
CA MET A 1 3.34 6.45 -7.76
C MET A 1 2.23 6.55 -6.71
N GLU A 2 1.59 5.43 -6.37
CA GLU A 2 0.65 5.22 -5.25
C GLU A 2 0.94 5.96 -3.94
N LYS A 3 2.10 5.76 -3.29
CA LYS A 3 2.41 6.36 -1.96
C LYS A 3 2.24 7.89 -1.93
N GLN A 4 2.40 8.57 -3.07
CA GLN A 4 2.27 10.02 -3.15
C GLN A 4 0.82 10.50 -2.96
N MET A 5 -0.18 9.65 -3.25
CA MET A 5 -1.60 10.01 -3.09
C MET A 5 -1.99 10.29 -1.64
N PHE A 6 -1.27 9.71 -0.68
CA PHE A 6 -1.46 9.94 0.76
C PHE A 6 -0.93 11.31 1.21
N GLY A 7 -0.15 12.00 0.38
CA GLY A 7 0.52 13.23 0.76
C GLY A 7 1.61 13.01 1.81
N ARG A 8 2.31 14.09 2.17
CA ARG A 8 3.56 14.02 2.93
C ARG A 8 3.38 13.49 4.36
N GLU A 9 2.32 13.92 5.05
CA GLU A 9 2.13 13.58 6.46
C GLU A 9 1.58 12.17 6.63
N ALA A 10 0.58 11.76 5.85
CA ALA A 10 0.05 10.40 5.96
C ALA A 10 1.05 9.35 5.43
N ALA A 11 1.88 9.68 4.44
CA ALA A 11 2.93 8.78 3.97
C ALA A 11 4.02 8.47 5.03
N LYS A 12 4.10 9.23 6.13
CA LYS A 12 5.01 8.94 7.26
C LYS A 12 4.46 7.90 8.22
N VAL A 13 3.13 7.79 8.32
CA VAL A 13 2.44 6.85 9.21
C VAL A 13 1.89 5.63 8.46
N LEU A 14 1.98 5.63 7.13
CA LEU A 14 1.66 4.47 6.31
C LEU A 14 2.68 3.35 6.56
N ASP A 15 2.19 2.16 6.91
CA ASP A 15 2.99 0.94 7.04
C ASP A 15 3.45 0.46 5.66
N TYR A 16 4.48 1.13 5.13
CA TYR A 16 5.09 0.86 3.85
C TYR A 16 6.30 -0.08 4.01
N VAL A 17 6.29 -1.18 3.26
CA VAL A 17 7.42 -2.11 3.16
C VAL A 17 8.05 -1.98 1.78
N GLU A 18 9.35 -1.66 1.74
CA GLU A 18 10.13 -1.64 0.50
C GLU A 18 10.56 -3.07 0.15
N CYS A 19 10.03 -3.61 -0.94
CA CYS A 19 10.34 -4.98 -1.37
C CYS A 19 11.68 -5.11 -2.09
N PHE A 20 12.25 -4.02 -2.60
CA PHE A 20 13.58 -4.00 -3.21
C PHE A 20 14.47 -2.92 -2.56
N PRO A 21 14.90 -3.10 -1.30
CA PRO A 21 15.70 -2.10 -0.59
C PRO A 21 17.04 -1.82 -1.28
N ASP A 22 17.60 -2.83 -1.96
CA ASP A 22 18.85 -2.73 -2.74
C ASP A 22 18.62 -2.35 -4.22
N GLY A 23 17.38 -1.99 -4.57
CA GLY A 23 16.96 -1.67 -5.93
C GLY A 23 16.54 -2.89 -6.76
N TYR A 24 15.66 -2.62 -7.74
CA TYR A 24 15.14 -3.66 -8.63
C TYR A 24 16.15 -4.01 -9.74
N ARG A 25 16.47 -5.31 -9.86
CA ARG A 25 17.26 -5.88 -10.98
C ARG A 25 16.81 -7.30 -11.27
N LYS A 26 17.04 -7.78 -12.49
CA LYS A 26 16.66 -9.15 -12.89
C LYS A 26 17.27 -10.19 -11.94
N GLY A 27 16.44 -11.08 -11.41
CA GLY A 27 16.84 -12.16 -10.51
C GLY A 27 17.18 -11.74 -9.08
N VAL A 28 16.94 -10.46 -8.70
CA VAL A 28 17.04 -10.05 -7.30
C VAL A 28 15.93 -10.72 -6.49
N LYS A 29 16.26 -11.13 -5.27
CA LYS A 29 15.26 -11.59 -4.31
C LYS A 29 14.60 -10.39 -3.68
N ILE A 30 13.29 -10.44 -3.50
CA ILE A 30 12.56 -9.46 -2.72
C ILE A 30 12.94 -9.58 -1.23
N ALA A 31 12.72 -8.51 -0.47
CA ALA A 31 12.86 -8.52 0.98
C ALA A 31 12.01 -9.63 1.62
N GLU A 32 12.49 -10.22 2.72
CA GLU A 32 11.82 -11.32 3.41
C GLU A 32 10.39 -10.97 3.85
N ALA A 33 10.18 -9.74 4.32
CA ALA A 33 8.85 -9.23 4.68
C ALA A 33 7.85 -9.31 3.51
N CYS A 34 8.32 -9.15 2.28
CA CYS A 34 7.51 -9.27 1.07
C CYS A 34 7.40 -10.72 0.58
N ALA A 35 8.43 -11.55 0.76
CA ALA A 35 8.42 -12.96 0.38
C ALA A 35 7.45 -13.82 1.22
N ASN A 36 7.20 -13.42 2.46
CA ASN A 36 6.23 -14.08 3.34
C ASN A 36 4.77 -13.81 2.95
N VAL A 37 4.54 -12.86 2.04
CA VAL A 37 3.23 -12.53 1.49
C VAL A 37 3.20 -13.05 0.05
N ALA A 38 2.09 -13.64 -0.38
CA ALA A 38 1.93 -14.16 -1.75
C ALA A 38 1.76 -13.01 -2.76
N ILE A 39 2.82 -12.23 -2.97
CA ILE A 39 2.84 -11.08 -3.88
C ILE A 39 2.95 -11.58 -5.33
N GLU A 40 1.91 -11.31 -6.12
CA GLU A 40 1.88 -11.62 -7.55
C GLU A 40 2.30 -10.43 -8.43
N GLY A 41 2.24 -9.21 -7.89
CA GLY A 41 2.56 -7.99 -8.61
C GLY A 41 2.61 -6.75 -7.70
N PHE A 42 3.08 -5.62 -8.24
CA PHE A 42 3.16 -4.36 -7.51
C PHE A 42 2.21 -3.31 -8.12
N PRO A 43 1.59 -2.44 -7.28
CA PRO A 43 1.59 -2.52 -5.82
C PRO A 43 0.77 -3.72 -5.29
N THR A 44 1.04 -4.12 -4.04
CA THR A 44 0.24 -5.10 -3.28
C THR A 44 -0.12 -4.48 -1.93
N TRP A 45 -1.37 -4.66 -1.52
CA TRP A 45 -1.94 -4.18 -0.29
C TRP A 45 -2.27 -5.34 0.63
N VAL A 46 -1.87 -5.24 1.90
CA VAL A 46 -2.31 -6.17 2.94
C VAL A 46 -3.24 -5.40 3.87
N ILE A 47 -4.55 -5.62 3.71
CA ILE A 47 -5.59 -4.89 4.45
C ILE A 47 -6.47 -5.93 5.14
N ASN A 48 -6.64 -5.81 6.46
CA ASN A 48 -7.46 -6.76 7.25
C ASN A 48 -7.07 -8.24 7.03
N GLY A 49 -5.78 -8.51 6.80
CA GLY A 49 -5.26 -9.85 6.52
C GLY A 49 -5.50 -10.37 5.09
N GLN A 50 -6.15 -9.58 4.24
CA GLN A 50 -6.36 -9.90 2.82
C GLN A 50 -5.24 -9.31 1.97
N VAL A 51 -4.73 -10.11 1.03
CA VAL A 51 -3.72 -9.70 0.05
C VAL A 51 -4.45 -9.26 -1.22
N LEU A 52 -4.32 -7.99 -1.58
CA LEU A 52 -4.98 -7.38 -2.73
C LEU A 52 -3.91 -6.84 -3.68
N SER A 53 -3.94 -7.26 -4.93
CA SER A 53 -2.98 -6.83 -5.95
C SER A 53 -3.51 -5.63 -6.75
N GLY A 54 -2.57 -4.88 -7.33
CA GLY A 54 -2.84 -3.79 -8.25
C GLY A 54 -3.00 -2.43 -7.57
N GLU A 55 -3.00 -1.39 -8.41
CA GLU A 55 -3.25 0.00 -8.01
C GLU A 55 -4.71 0.15 -7.53
N LYS A 56 -4.91 0.99 -6.51
CA LYS A 56 -6.20 1.24 -5.86
C LYS A 56 -6.35 2.71 -5.52
N GLU A 57 -7.51 3.27 -5.81
CA GLU A 57 -7.81 4.67 -5.48
C GLU A 57 -8.05 4.86 -3.97
N LEU A 58 -7.87 6.09 -3.45
CA LEU A 58 -8.06 6.39 -2.03
C LEU A 58 -9.44 5.97 -1.48
N PRO A 59 -10.57 6.19 -2.20
CA PRO A 59 -11.89 5.75 -1.72
C PRO A 59 -12.02 4.22 -1.64
N GLU A 60 -11.34 3.50 -2.52
CA GLU A 60 -11.32 2.04 -2.50
C GLU A 60 -10.53 1.54 -1.28
N LEU A 61 -9.34 2.09 -1.06
CA LEU A 61 -8.51 1.77 0.11
C LEU A 61 -9.22 2.10 1.43
N ALA A 62 -9.95 3.21 1.47
CA ALA A 62 -10.80 3.57 2.61
C ALA A 62 -11.86 2.50 2.88
N THR A 63 -12.63 2.13 1.85
CA THR A 63 -13.66 1.08 1.96
C THR A 63 -13.07 -0.26 2.41
N LEU A 64 -11.95 -0.68 1.82
CA LEU A 64 -11.28 -1.94 2.14
C LEU A 64 -10.72 -1.99 3.55
N SER A 65 -10.24 -0.85 4.06
CA SER A 65 -9.73 -0.72 5.44
C SER A 65 -10.83 -0.56 6.48
N GLY A 66 -12.09 -0.39 6.05
CA GLY A 66 -13.21 -0.09 6.95
C GLY A 66 -13.22 1.37 7.42
N PHE A 67 -12.50 2.26 6.74
CA PHE A 67 -12.52 3.69 6.97
C PHE A 67 -13.69 4.33 6.21
N GLU A 68 -14.53 5.08 6.92
CA GLU A 68 -15.61 5.85 6.29
C GLU A 68 -15.02 7.10 5.61
N PHE A 69 -14.88 7.04 4.28
CA PHE A 69 -14.30 8.14 3.49
C PHE A 69 -15.13 9.44 3.52
N GLU A 70 -16.39 9.36 3.97
CA GLU A 70 -17.33 10.49 4.06
C GLU A 70 -16.84 11.61 5.02
N ASP A 71 -15.95 11.28 5.96
CA ASP A 71 -15.42 12.23 6.97
C ASP A 71 -14.44 13.28 6.40
N LEU A 72 -13.94 13.12 5.17
CA LEU A 72 -13.02 14.10 4.55
C LEU A 72 -13.74 15.24 3.82
N SER A 73 -15.05 15.12 3.57
CA SER A 73 -15.86 16.18 2.95
C SER A 73 -16.37 17.22 3.96
N LYS A 74 -16.21 16.95 5.26
CA LYS A 74 -16.62 17.84 6.36
C LYS A 74 -15.41 18.39 7.12
N SER A 75 -14.45 18.96 6.40
CA SER A 75 -13.56 19.95 7.01
C SER A 75 -14.27 21.31 6.91
N ASN A 76 -14.92 21.71 8.00
CA ASN A 76 -15.46 23.06 8.22
C ASN A 76 -14.31 24.04 8.46
#